data_AF-A0A3B9TVN4-F1
#
_entry.id   AF-A0A3B9TVN4-F1
#
_cell.length_a   1.000
_cell.length_b   1.000
_cell.length_c   1.000
_cell.angle_alpha   90.00
_cell.angle_beta   90.00
_cell.angle_gamma   90.00
#
_symmetry.space_group_name_H-M   'P 1'
#
loop_
_entity.id
_entity.type
_entity.pdbx_description
1 polymer ?
#
loop_
_entity_poly.entity_id
_entity_poly.type
_entity_poly.pdbx_seq_one_letter_code
_entity_poly.pdbx_strand_id
1 'polypeptide(L)'
;KKRNAQSYFAIQTFAAPIVQTQGTGQGFHFNNATMKPIVNNDGWKKAFELYKETGKYGPPEELNLDIGDTRALFKAGRCGLLVEWGDPGPLQLDDDATAIKGKLYAISGLGSREVLDRATGKLVPVSKSNAPHSIDGINYAPFAAFGGWAGAVNKGADQKTKDAAYAFLSYMNQSAQSSVDVTIG
;
A
#
# COMPACT_ATOMS: atom_id res chain seq x y z
N LYS A 1 -2.02 2.38 -15.71
CA LYS A 1 -2.53 3.02 -14.48
C LYS A 1 -2.64 4.53 -14.70
N LYS A 2 -3.64 5.18 -14.12
CA LYS A 2 -3.88 6.63 -14.23
C LYS A 2 -2.70 7.45 -13.72
N ARG A 3 -2.30 8.45 -14.51
CA ARG A 3 -1.26 9.42 -14.17
C ARG A 3 -1.77 10.41 -13.12
N ASN A 4 -0.89 10.88 -12.23
CA ASN A 4 -1.22 11.80 -11.13
C ASN A 4 -2.32 11.28 -10.19
N ALA A 5 -2.42 9.96 -10.06
CA ALA A 5 -3.33 9.26 -9.18
C ALA A 5 -2.55 8.40 -8.17
N GLN A 6 -3.23 7.63 -7.33
CA GLN A 6 -2.60 6.86 -6.24
C GLN A 6 -1.85 5.59 -6.68
N SER A 7 -1.82 5.29 -7.98
CA SER A 7 -1.25 4.05 -8.51
C SER A 7 0.26 3.87 -8.25
N TYR A 8 0.98 4.94 -7.90
CA TYR A 8 2.39 4.89 -7.50
C TYR A 8 2.63 4.34 -6.08
N PHE A 9 1.58 4.25 -5.25
CA PHE A 9 1.70 3.57 -3.95
C PHE A 9 1.66 2.06 -4.14
N ALA A 10 0.81 1.55 -5.04
CA ALA A 10 0.64 0.12 -5.26
C ALA A 10 1.92 -0.58 -5.75
N ILE A 11 2.77 0.09 -6.54
CA ILE A 11 4.07 -0.47 -6.96
C ILE A 11 4.97 -0.81 -5.76
N GLN A 12 4.84 -0.09 -4.64
CA GLN A 12 5.64 -0.34 -3.44
C GLN A 12 5.34 -1.72 -2.85
N THR A 13 4.10 -2.21 -2.96
CA THR A 13 3.71 -3.57 -2.56
C THR A 13 4.47 -4.65 -3.34
N PHE A 14 4.79 -4.40 -4.60
CA PHE A 14 5.58 -5.32 -5.44
C PHE A 14 7.09 -5.20 -5.16
N ALA A 15 7.57 -3.98 -4.92
CA ALA A 15 9.00 -3.73 -4.69
C ALA A 15 9.48 -4.20 -3.31
N ALA A 16 8.64 -4.03 -2.27
CA ALA A 16 8.99 -4.29 -0.89
C ALA A 16 9.58 -5.70 -0.62
N PRO A 17 8.94 -6.82 -1.03
CA PRO A 17 9.49 -8.16 -0.81
C PRO A 17 10.73 -8.47 -1.67
N ILE A 18 11.00 -7.69 -2.72
CA ILE A 18 12.17 -7.87 -3.58
C ILE A 18 13.38 -7.09 -3.02
N VAL A 19 13.16 -5.85 -2.56
CA VAL A 19 14.23 -4.92 -2.18
C VAL A 19 14.58 -5.04 -0.68
N GLN A 20 13.60 -5.36 0.17
CA GLN A 20 13.81 -5.53 1.62
C GLN A 20 14.15 -6.99 1.94
N THR A 21 15.43 -7.30 1.97
CA THR A 21 15.93 -8.66 2.20
C THR A 21 16.11 -8.97 3.68
N GLN A 22 16.26 -7.96 4.53
CA GLN A 22 16.48 -8.11 5.98
C GLN A 22 15.24 -7.70 6.81
N GLY A 23 14.04 -7.89 6.24
CA GLY A 23 12.78 -7.47 6.84
C GLY A 23 12.44 -5.99 6.65
N THR A 24 11.27 -5.57 7.15
CA THR A 24 10.69 -4.24 6.90
C THR A 24 11.49 -3.08 7.48
N GLY A 25 12.28 -3.32 8.53
CA GLY A 25 13.17 -2.30 9.11
C GLY A 25 14.33 -1.89 8.18
N GLN A 26 14.64 -2.68 7.15
CA GLN A 26 15.72 -2.38 6.21
C GLN A 26 15.39 -1.17 5.31
N GLY A 27 14.09 -0.90 5.07
CA GLY A 27 13.60 0.12 4.14
C GLY A 27 13.94 -0.19 2.68
N PHE A 28 13.23 0.38 1.70
CA PHE A 28 13.43 0.06 0.27
C PHE A 28 13.59 1.26 -0.66
N HIS A 29 13.47 2.47 -0.12
CA HIS A 29 13.68 3.71 -0.87
C HIS A 29 15.09 4.26 -0.72
N PHE A 30 15.64 4.22 0.48
CA PHE A 30 16.93 4.80 0.83
C PHE A 30 17.80 3.80 1.58
N ASN A 31 19.11 3.98 1.45
CA ASN A 31 20.06 3.34 2.36
C ASN A 31 20.03 4.07 3.72
N ASN A 32 19.71 3.35 4.80
CA ASN A 32 19.51 3.94 6.13
C ASN A 32 20.74 4.66 6.71
N ALA A 33 21.95 4.31 6.27
CA ALA A 33 23.19 4.95 6.76
C ALA A 33 23.56 6.21 5.97
N THR A 34 23.30 6.23 4.67
CA THR A 34 23.78 7.28 3.76
C THR A 34 22.67 8.16 3.20
N MET A 35 21.41 7.77 3.39
CA MET A 35 20.24 8.40 2.79
C MET A 35 20.27 8.49 1.25
N LYS A 36 21.18 7.74 0.60
CA LYS A 36 21.21 7.64 -0.85
C LYS A 36 20.02 6.80 -1.34
N PRO A 37 19.34 7.22 -2.42
CA PRO A 37 18.23 6.46 -2.97
C PRO A 37 18.72 5.13 -3.54
N ILE A 38 17.96 4.06 -3.30
CA ILE A 38 18.24 2.69 -3.78
C ILE A 38 17.15 2.24 -4.76
N VAL A 39 16.79 3.13 -5.70
CA VAL A 39 15.69 2.94 -6.66
C VAL A 39 16.14 2.48 -8.04
N ASN A 40 17.41 2.70 -8.40
CA ASN A 40 17.96 2.32 -9.70
C ASN A 40 18.71 0.98 -9.61
N ASN A 41 17.98 -0.13 -9.64
CA ASN A 41 18.52 -1.49 -9.60
C ASN A 41 17.54 -2.50 -10.21
N ASP A 42 18.00 -3.75 -10.35
CA ASP A 42 17.21 -4.82 -10.97
C ASP A 42 15.96 -5.19 -10.14
N GLY A 43 15.96 -4.95 -8.83
CA GLY A 43 14.81 -5.20 -7.96
C GLY A 43 13.62 -4.28 -8.24
N TRP A 44 13.88 -2.98 -8.34
CA TRP A 44 12.85 -2.01 -8.73
C TRP A 44 12.40 -2.20 -10.18
N LYS A 45 13.32 -2.50 -11.09
CA LYS A 45 12.98 -2.85 -12.49
C LYS A 45 11.99 -4.01 -12.53
N LYS A 46 12.27 -5.11 -11.81
CA LYS A 46 11.39 -6.27 -11.72
C LYS A 46 10.02 -5.92 -11.13
N ALA A 47 9.98 -5.08 -10.09
CA ALA A 47 8.72 -4.61 -9.53
C ALA A 47 7.88 -3.86 -10.57
N PHE A 48 8.49 -2.96 -11.36
CA PHE A 48 7.80 -2.25 -12.43
C PHE A 48 7.32 -3.17 -13.54
N GLU A 49 8.11 -4.18 -13.91
CA GLU A 49 7.71 -5.21 -14.89
C GLU A 49 6.49 -6.01 -14.40
N LEU A 50 6.51 -6.48 -13.16
CA LEU A 50 5.39 -7.19 -12.53
C LEU A 50 4.14 -6.31 -12.47
N TYR A 51 4.29 -5.06 -12.03
CA TYR A 51 3.16 -4.14 -11.92
C TYR A 51 2.58 -3.77 -13.29
N LYS A 52 3.42 -3.59 -14.31
CA LYS A 52 2.99 -3.41 -15.70
C LYS A 52 2.24 -4.64 -16.23
N GLU A 53 2.72 -5.84 -15.91
CA GLU A 53 2.08 -7.10 -16.31
C GLU A 53 0.65 -7.22 -15.77
N THR A 54 0.38 -6.70 -14.57
CA THR A 54 -0.99 -6.67 -14.01
C THR A 54 -2.01 -5.99 -14.94
N GLY A 55 -1.57 -5.03 -15.75
CA GLY A 55 -2.43 -4.33 -16.71
C GLY A 55 -3.01 -5.22 -17.81
N LYS A 56 -2.47 -6.43 -18.02
CA LYS A 56 -3.06 -7.43 -18.94
C LYS A 56 -4.28 -8.13 -18.36
N TYR A 57 -4.44 -8.10 -17.04
CA TYR A 57 -5.50 -8.79 -16.30
C TYR A 57 -6.51 -7.81 -15.65
N GLY A 58 -6.22 -6.51 -15.72
CA GLY A 58 -7.12 -5.47 -15.25
C GLY A 58 -8.18 -5.07 -16.28
N PRO A 59 -9.11 -4.17 -15.90
CA PRO A 59 -10.09 -3.60 -16.82
C PRO A 59 -9.42 -2.93 -18.04
N PRO A 60 -10.00 -3.01 -19.25
CA PRO A 60 -9.45 -2.35 -20.45
C PRO A 60 -9.17 -0.84 -20.26
N GLU A 61 -9.98 -0.20 -19.42
CA GLU A 61 -9.94 1.22 -19.10
C GLU A 61 -9.03 1.58 -17.90
N GLU A 62 -8.25 0.65 -17.36
CA GLU A 62 -7.43 0.84 -16.14
C GLU A 62 -6.46 2.05 -16.20
N LEU A 63 -6.09 2.50 -17.40
CA LEU A 63 -5.31 3.72 -17.57
C LEU A 63 -6.05 4.99 -17.12
N ASN A 64 -7.38 4.95 -17.01
CA ASN A 64 -8.23 6.08 -16.62
C ASN A 64 -8.85 5.92 -15.23
N LEU A 65 -8.71 4.75 -14.61
CA LEU A 65 -9.29 4.46 -13.29
C LEU A 65 -8.43 5.03 -12.17
N ASP A 66 -9.06 5.77 -11.27
CA ASP A 66 -8.52 6.10 -9.96
C ASP A 66 -8.95 5.08 -8.91
N ILE A 67 -8.54 5.32 -7.67
CA ILE A 67 -8.85 4.43 -6.55
C ILE A 67 -10.36 4.31 -6.30
N GLY A 68 -11.12 5.40 -6.44
CA GLY A 68 -12.58 5.39 -6.30
C GLY A 68 -13.27 4.54 -7.36
N ASP A 69 -12.84 4.67 -8.62
CA ASP A 69 -13.37 3.85 -9.72
C ASP A 69 -13.06 2.37 -9.50
N THR A 70 -11.84 2.07 -9.05
CA THR A 70 -11.39 0.71 -8.75
C THR A 70 -12.23 0.09 -7.62
N ARG A 71 -12.53 0.85 -6.56
CA ARG A 71 -13.41 0.41 -5.46
C ARG A 71 -14.83 0.13 -5.95
N ALA A 72 -15.38 0.97 -6.82
CA ALA A 72 -16.71 0.75 -7.40
C ALA A 72 -16.77 -0.55 -8.23
N LEU A 73 -15.74 -0.81 -9.06
CA LEU A 73 -15.64 -2.06 -9.81
C LEU A 73 -15.52 -3.29 -8.89
N PHE A 74 -14.70 -3.20 -7.85
CA PHE A 74 -14.54 -4.27 -6.87
C PHE A 74 -15.84 -4.53 -6.11
N LYS A 75 -16.51 -3.48 -5.62
CA LYS A 75 -17.81 -3.56 -4.93
C LYS A 75 -18.88 -4.24 -5.79
N ALA A 76 -18.88 -3.96 -7.10
CA ALA A 76 -19.74 -4.60 -8.09
C ALA A 76 -19.33 -6.04 -8.44
N GLY A 77 -18.30 -6.62 -7.81
CA GLY A 77 -17.86 -7.98 -8.03
C GLY A 77 -17.09 -8.21 -9.34
N ARG A 78 -16.57 -7.15 -9.97
CA ARG A 78 -15.89 -7.23 -11.28
C ARG A 78 -14.41 -7.59 -11.18
N CYS A 79 -13.88 -7.76 -9.97
CA CYS A 79 -12.46 -8.07 -9.73
C CYS A 79 -12.33 -9.13 -8.63
N GLY A 80 -11.52 -10.18 -8.87
CA GLY A 80 -11.24 -11.22 -7.87
C GLY A 80 -10.05 -10.92 -6.95
N LEU A 81 -9.19 -9.98 -7.33
CA LEU A 81 -8.04 -9.53 -6.56
C LEU A 81 -7.92 -8.00 -6.69
N LEU A 82 -7.54 -7.35 -5.60
CA LEU A 82 -7.30 -5.93 -5.56
C LEU A 82 -6.08 -5.62 -4.68
N VAL A 83 -5.20 -4.74 -5.14
CA VAL A 83 -4.16 -4.12 -4.31
C VAL A 83 -4.71 -2.79 -3.81
N GLU A 84 -5.05 -2.73 -2.54
CA GLU A 84 -5.74 -1.59 -1.91
C GLU A 84 -5.17 -1.30 -0.52
N TRP A 85 -5.54 -0.14 0.00
CA TRP A 85 -5.58 0.17 1.42
C TRP A 85 -6.66 -0.67 2.14
N GLY A 86 -7.04 -0.25 3.35
CA GLY A 86 -8.03 -0.96 4.16
C GLY A 86 -9.49 -0.74 3.76
N ASP A 87 -9.79 0.21 2.86
CA ASP A 87 -11.14 0.69 2.59
C ASP A 87 -12.13 -0.36 2.05
N PRO A 88 -11.74 -1.37 1.24
CA PRO A 88 -12.66 -2.44 0.83
C PRO A 88 -13.28 -3.21 1.99
N GLY A 89 -12.59 -3.25 3.15
CA GLY A 89 -13.07 -3.91 4.36
C GLY A 89 -14.44 -3.37 4.80
N PRO A 90 -14.53 -2.07 5.15
CA PRO A 90 -15.80 -1.41 5.45
C PRO A 90 -16.77 -1.34 4.26
N LEU A 91 -16.28 -1.08 3.03
CA LEU A 91 -17.15 -0.96 1.84
C LEU A 91 -18.01 -2.21 1.55
N GLN A 92 -17.61 -3.38 2.03
CA GLN A 92 -18.42 -4.59 1.86
C GLN A 92 -19.70 -4.59 2.73
N LEU A 93 -19.80 -3.67 3.70
CA LEU A 93 -20.93 -3.56 4.61
C LEU A 93 -22.12 -2.83 3.99
N ASP A 94 -21.87 -1.97 2.99
CA ASP A 94 -22.90 -1.27 2.21
C ASP A 94 -24.02 -2.22 1.75
N ASP A 95 -25.25 -1.69 1.71
CA ASP A 95 -26.41 -2.46 1.26
C ASP A 95 -26.29 -2.91 -0.20
N ASP A 96 -25.61 -2.14 -1.04
CA ASP A 96 -25.39 -2.43 -2.46
C ASP A 96 -24.15 -3.32 -2.74
N ALA A 97 -23.32 -3.61 -1.73
CA ALA A 97 -22.12 -4.44 -1.85
C ALA A 97 -22.39 -5.97 -1.90
N THR A 98 -23.57 -6.37 -2.37
CA THR A 98 -24.07 -7.76 -2.36
C THR A 98 -23.12 -8.78 -3.02
N ALA A 99 -22.29 -8.34 -3.98
CA ALA A 99 -21.33 -9.21 -4.65
C ALA A 99 -20.18 -9.64 -3.72
N ILE A 100 -19.71 -8.75 -2.83
CA ILE A 100 -18.50 -8.93 -2.02
C ILE A 100 -18.78 -9.14 -0.52
N LYS A 101 -19.99 -8.83 -0.04
CA LYS A 101 -20.37 -8.93 1.38
C LYS A 101 -20.12 -10.33 1.94
N GLY A 102 -19.27 -10.41 2.97
CA GLY A 102 -18.91 -11.67 3.65
C GLY A 102 -17.97 -12.58 2.84
N LYS A 103 -17.41 -12.10 1.73
CA LYS A 103 -16.53 -12.86 0.83
C LYS A 103 -15.13 -12.25 0.71
N LEU A 104 -14.90 -11.09 1.31
CA LEU A 104 -13.62 -10.40 1.26
C LEU A 104 -12.64 -11.00 2.27
N TYR A 105 -11.42 -11.31 1.80
CA TYR A 105 -10.29 -11.67 2.63
C TYR A 105 -9.14 -10.73 2.34
N ALA A 106 -8.51 -10.21 3.39
CA ALA A 106 -7.28 -9.44 3.29
C ALA A 106 -6.09 -10.34 3.61
N ILE A 107 -5.03 -10.24 2.79
CA ILE A 107 -3.76 -10.91 3.04
C ILE A 107 -2.65 -9.86 3.09
N SER A 108 -1.56 -10.18 3.77
CA SER A 108 -0.33 -9.41 3.66
C SER A 108 0.15 -9.40 2.19
N GLY A 109 0.86 -8.33 1.81
CA GLY A 109 1.52 -8.23 0.51
C GLY A 109 2.32 -9.49 0.19
N LEU A 110 2.30 -9.89 -1.09
CA LEU A 110 2.92 -11.12 -1.58
C LEU A 110 4.44 -11.12 -1.33
N GLY A 111 5.03 -12.30 -1.15
CA GLY A 111 6.47 -12.46 -1.02
C GLY A 111 7.18 -12.64 -2.38
N SER A 112 8.51 -12.72 -2.35
CA SER A 112 9.34 -12.92 -3.56
C SER A 112 10.30 -14.10 -3.42
N ARG A 113 10.54 -14.84 -4.52
CA ARG A 113 11.57 -15.90 -4.61
C ARG A 113 12.93 -15.39 -5.06
N GLU A 114 12.99 -14.15 -5.54
CA GLU A 114 14.22 -13.44 -5.91
C GLU A 114 14.30 -12.15 -5.11
N VAL A 115 15.49 -11.80 -4.64
CA VAL A 115 15.73 -10.61 -3.83
C VAL A 115 16.90 -9.80 -4.37
N LEU A 116 16.93 -8.52 -4.06
CA LEU A 116 17.99 -7.62 -4.43
C LEU A 116 19.24 -7.87 -3.57
N ASP A 117 20.34 -8.24 -4.20
CA ASP A 117 21.65 -7.98 -3.62
C ASP A 117 21.96 -6.48 -3.75
N ARG A 118 21.89 -5.77 -2.62
CA ARG A 118 22.10 -4.32 -2.58
C ARG A 118 23.52 -3.89 -2.94
N ALA A 119 24.51 -4.76 -2.78
CA ALA A 119 25.90 -4.42 -3.10
C ALA A 119 26.13 -4.39 -4.62
N THR A 120 25.55 -5.35 -5.33
CA THR A 120 25.71 -5.49 -6.78
C THR A 120 24.59 -4.82 -7.58
N GLY A 121 23.45 -4.53 -6.95
CA GLY A 121 22.25 -4.02 -7.61
C GLY A 121 21.52 -5.07 -8.44
N LYS A 122 21.85 -6.36 -8.26
CA LYS A 122 21.35 -7.50 -9.04
C LYS A 122 20.35 -8.35 -8.26
N LEU A 123 19.48 -9.03 -8.99
CA LEU A 123 18.59 -10.03 -8.40
C LEU A 123 19.34 -11.34 -8.19
N VAL A 124 19.10 -11.95 -7.04
CA VAL A 124 19.60 -13.28 -6.68
C VAL A 124 18.46 -14.14 -6.13
N PRO A 125 18.52 -15.47 -6.27
CA PRO A 125 17.55 -16.35 -5.61
C PRO A 125 17.55 -16.17 -4.10
N VAL A 126 16.38 -16.29 -3.47
CA VAL A 126 16.25 -16.26 -2.02
C VAL A 126 17.01 -17.41 -1.38
N SER A 127 17.78 -17.09 -0.35
CA SER A 127 18.44 -18.03 0.53
C SER A 127 18.32 -17.55 1.98
N LYS A 128 18.59 -18.44 2.94
CA LYS A 128 18.64 -18.04 4.36
C LYS A 128 19.75 -17.04 4.67
N SER A 129 20.81 -16.96 3.87
CA SER A 129 21.89 -15.99 4.08
C SER A 129 21.52 -14.59 3.60
N ASN A 130 20.81 -14.46 2.48
CA ASN A 130 20.44 -13.15 1.93
C ASN A 130 19.06 -12.65 2.41
N ALA A 131 18.16 -13.56 2.82
CA ALA A 131 16.83 -13.28 3.35
C ALA A 131 16.53 -14.19 4.55
N PRO A 132 17.05 -13.87 5.75
CA PRO A 132 16.98 -14.76 6.92
C PRO A 132 15.54 -15.05 7.39
N HIS A 133 14.63 -14.09 7.17
CA HIS A 133 13.20 -14.21 7.53
C HIS A 133 12.35 -14.91 6.47
N SER A 134 12.97 -15.43 5.39
CA SER A 134 12.23 -16.15 4.35
C SER A 134 11.56 -17.42 4.89
N ILE A 135 10.42 -17.78 4.32
CA ILE A 135 9.68 -19.02 4.60
C ILE A 135 9.59 -19.78 3.28
N ASP A 136 10.01 -21.05 3.24
CA ASP A 136 9.97 -21.91 2.05
C ASP A 136 10.57 -21.30 0.77
N GLY A 137 11.68 -20.57 0.95
CA GLY A 137 12.37 -19.88 -0.14
C GLY A 137 11.65 -18.65 -0.66
N ILE A 138 10.76 -18.06 0.14
CA ILE A 138 10.02 -16.83 -0.17
C ILE A 138 10.35 -15.77 0.88
N ASN A 139 10.84 -14.62 0.43
CA ASN A 139 11.05 -13.46 1.28
C ASN A 139 9.75 -12.69 1.48
N TYR A 140 9.36 -12.51 2.74
CA TYR A 140 8.18 -11.72 3.13
C TYR A 140 8.64 -10.46 3.87
N ALA A 141 8.54 -9.33 3.19
CA ALA A 141 8.81 -8.01 3.76
C ALA A 141 7.78 -7.01 3.22
N PRO A 142 6.50 -7.15 3.64
CA PRO A 142 5.40 -6.42 3.05
C PRO A 142 5.52 -4.92 3.33
N PHE A 143 5.17 -4.12 2.33
CA PHE A 143 4.81 -2.73 2.55
C PHE A 143 3.35 -2.70 2.98
N ALA A 144 3.12 -2.57 4.29
CA ALA A 144 1.77 -2.45 4.86
C ALA A 144 1.10 -1.10 4.57
N ALA A 145 1.78 -0.24 3.79
CA ALA A 145 1.24 1.03 3.33
C ALA A 145 0.62 1.84 4.48
N PHE A 146 1.38 1.99 5.58
CA PHE A 146 0.97 2.82 6.71
C PHE A 146 0.98 4.29 6.27
N GLY A 147 -0.15 4.69 5.68
CA GLY A 147 -0.48 6.04 5.26
C GLY A 147 -1.76 6.48 5.95
N GLY A 148 -2.29 7.62 5.51
CA GLY A 148 -3.51 8.18 6.04
C GLY A 148 -3.51 9.69 5.92
N TRP A 149 -4.47 10.31 6.58
CA TRP A 149 -4.63 11.75 6.63
C TRP A 149 -4.25 12.26 8.01
N ALA A 150 -3.47 13.32 8.06
CA ALA A 150 -3.16 14.02 9.29
C ALA A 150 -3.91 15.36 9.31
N GLY A 151 -4.51 15.70 10.44
CA GLY A 151 -5.03 17.03 10.70
C GLY A 151 -3.91 17.99 11.07
N ALA A 152 -3.91 19.19 10.49
CA ALA A 152 -2.95 20.24 10.83
C ALA A 152 -3.67 21.57 11.10
N VAL A 153 -3.19 22.32 12.09
CA VAL A 153 -3.71 23.65 12.41
C VAL A 153 -2.82 24.70 11.76
N ASN A 154 -3.43 25.58 10.96
CA ASN A 154 -2.70 26.65 10.27
C ASN A 154 -2.10 27.64 11.29
N LYS A 155 -0.77 27.81 11.26
CA LYS A 155 -0.05 28.76 12.13
C LYS A 155 -0.53 30.20 11.99
N GLY A 156 -1.00 30.61 10.81
CA GLY A 156 -1.45 31.97 10.51
C GLY A 156 -2.89 32.30 10.93
N ALA A 157 -3.68 31.32 11.37
CA ALA A 157 -5.05 31.55 11.82
C ALA A 157 -5.09 32.34 13.16
N ASP A 158 -6.20 33.03 13.42
CA ASP A 158 -6.45 33.66 14.72
C ASP A 158 -6.60 32.60 15.83
N GLN A 159 -6.43 33.01 17.09
CA GLN A 159 -6.41 32.06 18.21
C GLN A 159 -7.73 31.29 18.36
N LYS A 160 -8.88 31.93 18.17
CA LYS A 160 -10.18 31.27 18.28
C LYS A 160 -10.33 30.17 17.23
N THR A 161 -9.89 30.44 16.00
CA THR A 161 -9.89 29.45 14.91
C THR A 161 -8.95 28.28 15.23
N LYS A 162 -7.76 28.56 15.79
CA LYS A 162 -6.81 27.52 16.21
C LYS A 162 -7.39 26.60 17.28
N ASP A 163 -8.00 27.19 18.31
CA ASP A 163 -8.59 26.44 19.42
C ASP A 163 -9.76 25.57 18.93
N ALA A 164 -10.62 26.11 18.06
CA ALA A 164 -11.72 25.36 17.45
C ALA A 164 -11.21 24.20 16.57
N ALA A 165 -10.22 24.45 15.72
CA ALA A 165 -9.63 23.41 14.86
C ALA A 165 -8.97 22.31 15.68
N TYR A 166 -8.23 22.67 16.73
CA TYR A 166 -7.63 21.70 17.65
C TYR A 166 -8.71 20.87 18.37
N ALA A 167 -9.74 21.52 18.91
CA ALA A 167 -10.84 20.83 19.60
C ALA A 167 -11.54 19.83 18.67
N PHE A 168 -11.82 20.21 17.43
CA PHE A 168 -12.42 19.33 16.44
C PHE A 168 -11.51 18.14 16.09
N LEU A 169 -10.25 18.40 15.74
CA LEU A 169 -9.30 17.34 15.39
C LEU A 169 -9.08 16.38 16.58
N SER A 170 -8.98 16.92 17.81
CA SER A 170 -8.86 16.11 19.01
C SER A 170 -10.09 15.23 19.21
N TYR A 171 -11.30 15.79 19.08
CA TYR A 171 -12.56 15.05 19.20
C TYR A 171 -12.65 13.90 18.20
N MET A 172 -12.37 14.15 16.92
CA MET A 172 -12.40 13.10 15.87
C MET A 172 -11.40 11.97 16.12
N ASN A 173 -10.28 12.25 16.79
CA ASN A 173 -9.23 11.26 17.10
C ASN A 173 -9.43 10.54 18.44
N GLN A 174 -10.48 10.87 19.20
CA GLN A 174 -10.81 10.12 20.42
C GLN A 174 -11.34 8.73 20.04
N SER A 175 -10.94 7.71 20.81
CA SER A 175 -11.29 6.31 20.52
C SER A 175 -12.79 6.08 20.37
N ALA A 176 -13.64 6.80 21.14
CA ALA A 176 -15.08 6.63 21.07
C ALA A 176 -15.68 7.08 19.73
N GLN A 177 -15.08 8.10 19.10
CA GLN A 177 -15.48 8.61 17.79
C GLN A 177 -14.83 7.77 16.69
N SER A 178 -13.50 7.64 16.73
CA SER A 178 -12.74 7.01 15.65
C SER A 178 -13.12 5.55 15.43
N SER A 179 -13.46 4.80 16.48
CA SER A 179 -13.88 3.40 16.36
C SER A 179 -15.24 3.24 15.67
N VAL A 180 -16.10 4.25 15.71
CA VAL A 180 -17.38 4.26 14.96
C VAL A 180 -17.13 4.71 13.53
N ASP A 181 -16.37 5.80 13.35
CA ASP A 181 -16.15 6.43 12.04
C ASP A 181 -15.51 5.46 11.03
N VAL A 182 -14.60 4.58 11.47
CA VAL A 182 -13.96 3.58 10.59
C VAL A 182 -14.89 2.47 10.10
N THR A 183 -16.11 2.36 10.64
CA THR A 183 -17.07 1.29 10.32
C THR A 183 -18.26 1.73 9.46
N ILE A 184 -18.43 3.04 9.28
CA ILE A 184 -19.58 3.64 8.58
C ILE A 184 -19.20 4.21 7.20
N GLY A 185 -18.01 3.84 6.70
CA GLY A 185 -17.41 4.37 5.47
C GLY A 185 -18.20 4.08 4.21
#